data_AF-A0A9D6D0K4-F1
#
_entry.id   AF-A0A9D6D0K4-F1
#
_cell.length_a   1.000
_cell.length_b   1.000
_cell.length_c   1.000
_cell.angle_alpha   90.00
_cell.angle_beta   90.00
_cell.angle_gamma   90.00
#
_symmetry.space_group_name_H-M   'P 1'
#
loop_
_entity.id
_entity.type
_entity.pdbx_description
1 polymer ?
#
loop_
_entity_poly.entity_id
_entity_poly.type
_entity_poly.pdbx_seq_one_letter_code
_entity_poly.pdbx_strand_id
1 'polypeptide(L)'
;MQDMLYLLLLFPILWPLVARALFRHSVTWQEAGLNIGIVVVCLCAIWFGSIHAQTYAVEIWNGQITGKERNRVSCEHDYECNCRTVKCGTDGKDTCRECDTCYEHSFDYNWDVHTNVGDFRIPRIDRQGKNEPPRWTQVQPGQPAAIEHPYTNYLQAVPDSLYNQSDLHLEGLPPVPAYPRVYDYHYANRVLAVDVGVPDIRDWNQNLALMLRALGPQKEANIIIIIVNTPDRNYRHKVEAEWIGGNKNDVVVFLGIQQHEHHADIVWTDVMTWALNKGNELFQVQLRDALADSHELDRMTVLTTIEKHVRESYSRPHMSDFEYLKKSIQPPFWVIMLCALFSVFGSMALTWFFYNYEVDLFAPRGQKIRPRGYSNRWR
;
A
#
# COMPACT_ATOMS: atom_id res chain seq x y z
N MET A 1 -22.80 -8.19 -7.41
CA MET A 1 -21.97 -7.21 -6.66
C MET A 1 -22.73 -5.92 -6.37
N GLN A 2 -23.29 -5.27 -7.40
CA GLN A 2 -24.19 -4.13 -7.20
C GLN A 2 -25.41 -4.51 -6.35
N ASP A 3 -25.90 -5.75 -6.46
CA ASP A 3 -27.07 -6.25 -5.74
C ASP A 3 -26.91 -6.21 -4.21
N MET A 4 -25.70 -6.48 -3.71
CA MET A 4 -25.42 -6.45 -2.27
C MET A 4 -25.33 -5.03 -1.74
N LEU A 5 -24.73 -4.11 -2.51
CA LEU A 5 -24.75 -2.69 -2.16
C LEU A 5 -26.19 -2.16 -2.15
N TYR A 6 -27.01 -2.50 -3.15
CA TYR A 6 -28.41 -2.11 -3.17
C TYR A 6 -29.18 -2.65 -1.96
N LEU A 7 -28.94 -3.89 -1.56
CA LEU A 7 -29.53 -4.47 -0.36
C LEU A 7 -29.14 -3.70 0.92
N LEU A 8 -27.86 -3.33 1.07
CA LEU A 8 -27.38 -2.52 2.19
C LEU A 8 -27.99 -1.11 2.22
N LEU A 9 -28.35 -0.58 1.04
CA LEU A 9 -28.99 0.73 0.88
C LEU A 9 -30.51 0.69 1.07
N LEU A 10 -31.16 -0.47 1.17
CA LEU A 10 -32.60 -0.55 1.43
C LEU A 10 -32.98 -0.02 2.81
N PHE A 11 -32.32 -0.48 3.86
CA PHE A 11 -32.61 -0.05 5.23
C PHE A 11 -32.48 1.48 5.46
N PRO A 12 -31.37 2.14 5.08
CA PRO A 12 -31.16 3.55 5.35
C PRO A 12 -32.03 4.45 4.47
N ILE A 13 -32.61 3.92 3.39
CA ILE A 13 -33.64 4.61 2.58
C ILE A 13 -35.03 4.44 3.21
N LEU A 14 -35.41 3.21 3.58
CA LEU A 14 -36.75 2.90 4.07
C LEU A 14 -36.98 3.38 5.50
N TRP A 15 -35.99 3.23 6.39
CA TRP A 15 -36.14 3.56 7.81
C TRP A 15 -36.50 5.03 8.06
N PRO A 16 -35.83 6.04 7.46
CA PRO A 16 -36.21 7.44 7.66
C PRO A 16 -37.63 7.76 7.18
N LEU A 17 -38.12 7.07 6.14
CA LEU A 17 -39.50 7.21 5.65
C LEU A 17 -40.51 6.61 6.65
N VAL A 18 -40.21 5.43 7.19
CA VAL A 18 -41.02 4.79 8.24
C VAL A 18 -41.02 5.64 9.51
N ALA A 19 -39.85 6.11 9.95
CA ALA A 19 -39.72 6.99 11.10
C ALA A 19 -40.51 8.29 10.91
N ARG A 20 -40.49 8.89 9.71
CA ARG A 20 -41.31 10.05 9.36
C ARG A 20 -42.82 9.74 9.42
N ALA A 21 -43.24 8.55 9.02
CA ALA A 21 -44.63 8.12 9.06
C ALA A 21 -45.14 7.85 10.48
N LEU A 22 -44.27 7.37 11.38
CA LEU A 22 -44.56 7.14 12.80
C LEU A 22 -44.52 8.44 13.61
N PHE A 23 -43.49 9.28 13.41
CA PHE A 23 -43.26 10.51 14.17
C PHE A 23 -43.70 11.75 13.37
N ARG A 24 -44.96 11.76 12.91
CA ARG A 24 -45.41 12.71 11.88
C ARG A 24 -45.23 14.19 12.19
N HIS A 25 -45.20 14.52 13.48
CA HIS A 25 -45.09 15.89 13.99
C HIS A 25 -43.68 16.24 14.49
N SER A 26 -42.83 15.24 14.66
CA SER A 26 -41.45 15.44 15.08
C SER A 26 -40.60 15.54 13.82
N VAL A 27 -40.35 14.46 13.09
CA VAL A 27 -39.37 14.47 12.00
C VAL A 27 -39.91 15.17 10.75
N THR A 28 -39.15 16.09 10.16
CA THR A 28 -39.53 16.76 8.90
C THR A 28 -39.07 15.98 7.66
N TRP A 29 -39.63 16.32 6.47
CA TRP A 29 -39.15 15.73 5.21
C TRP A 29 -37.71 16.11 4.88
N GLN A 30 -37.25 17.30 5.32
CA GLN A 30 -35.87 17.74 5.14
C GLN A 30 -34.92 16.90 6.00
N GLU A 31 -35.26 16.64 7.25
CA GLU A 31 -34.48 15.80 8.17
C GLU A 31 -34.44 14.34 7.72
N ALA A 32 -35.56 13.79 7.23
CA ALA A 32 -35.59 12.46 6.65
C ALA A 32 -34.69 12.36 5.40
N GLY A 33 -34.74 13.37 4.52
CA GLY A 33 -33.85 13.45 3.35
C GLY A 33 -32.37 13.59 3.73
N LEU A 34 -32.06 14.37 4.76
CA LEU A 34 -30.69 14.50 5.30
C LEU A 34 -30.17 13.19 5.89
N ASN A 35 -31.01 12.45 6.62
CA ASN A 35 -30.66 11.13 7.16
C ASN A 35 -30.24 10.19 6.03
N ILE A 36 -31.10 10.06 5.00
CA ILE A 36 -30.83 9.23 3.82
C ILE A 36 -29.52 9.70 3.16
N GLY A 37 -29.39 10.99 2.87
CA GLY A 37 -28.23 11.54 2.17
C GLY A 37 -26.91 11.26 2.91
N ILE A 38 -26.85 11.54 4.21
CA ILE A 38 -25.64 11.34 5.02
C ILE A 38 -25.27 9.85 5.07
N VAL A 39 -26.22 8.97 5.42
CA VAL A 39 -25.94 7.54 5.60
C VAL A 39 -25.56 6.89 4.27
N VAL A 40 -26.25 7.21 3.17
CA VAL A 40 -25.94 6.69 1.83
C VAL A 40 -24.55 7.15 1.37
N VAL A 41 -24.20 8.43 1.54
CA VAL A 41 -22.87 8.93 1.16
C VAL A 41 -21.78 8.26 1.98
N CYS A 42 -21.94 8.14 3.30
CA CYS A 42 -20.98 7.44 4.15
C CYS A 42 -20.85 5.94 3.79
N LEU A 43 -21.96 5.25 3.52
CA LEU A 43 -21.93 3.85 3.09
C LEU A 43 -21.21 3.66 1.76
N CYS A 44 -21.51 4.51 0.77
CA CYS A 44 -20.79 4.50 -0.50
C CYS A 44 -19.29 4.78 -0.30
N ALA A 45 -18.93 5.74 0.56
CA ALA A 45 -17.54 6.04 0.86
C ALA A 45 -16.81 4.84 1.50
N ILE A 46 -17.41 4.17 2.49
CA ILE A 46 -16.84 2.97 3.12
C ILE A 46 -16.70 1.84 2.09
N TRP A 47 -17.74 1.61 1.28
CA TRP A 47 -17.76 0.56 0.26
C TRP A 47 -16.68 0.74 -0.80
N PHE A 48 -16.68 1.90 -1.49
CA PHE A 48 -15.70 2.18 -2.54
C PHE A 48 -14.30 2.40 -1.99
N GLY A 49 -14.18 2.98 -0.79
CA GLY A 49 -12.91 3.11 -0.08
C GLY A 49 -12.29 1.76 0.25
N SER A 50 -13.09 0.79 0.69
CA SER A 50 -12.63 -0.59 0.94
C SER A 50 -12.18 -1.29 -0.34
N ILE A 51 -12.92 -1.15 -1.45
CA ILE A 51 -12.51 -1.70 -2.75
C ILE A 51 -11.17 -1.11 -3.17
N HIS A 52 -11.02 0.22 -3.06
CA HIS A 52 -9.78 0.88 -3.44
C HIS A 52 -8.60 0.48 -2.56
N ALA A 53 -8.81 0.38 -1.24
CA ALA A 53 -7.77 -0.04 -0.30
C ALA A 53 -7.25 -1.46 -0.57
N GLN A 54 -8.11 -2.38 -0.99
CA GLN A 54 -7.70 -3.75 -1.35
C GLN A 54 -6.85 -3.82 -2.62
N THR A 55 -6.94 -2.81 -3.50
CA THR A 55 -6.10 -2.75 -4.69
C THR A 55 -4.72 -2.19 -4.43
N TYR A 56 -4.41 -1.72 -3.23
CA TYR A 56 -3.11 -1.14 -2.93
C TYR A 56 -2.06 -2.23 -2.76
N ALA A 57 -0.99 -2.16 -3.55
CA ALA A 57 0.20 -3.00 -3.42
C ALA A 57 1.46 -2.15 -3.56
N VAL A 58 2.60 -2.70 -3.17
CA VAL A 58 3.91 -2.03 -3.22
C VAL A 58 4.89 -2.94 -3.92
N GLU A 59 5.43 -2.47 -5.05
CA GLU A 59 6.51 -3.12 -5.78
C GLU A 59 7.86 -2.48 -5.44
N ILE A 60 8.98 -3.18 -5.69
CA ILE A 60 10.32 -2.64 -5.44
C ILE A 60 10.95 -2.26 -6.77
N TRP A 61 11.34 -0.99 -6.90
CA TRP A 61 12.10 -0.49 -8.05
C TRP A 61 13.59 -0.47 -7.74
N ASN A 62 14.39 -0.84 -8.73
CA ASN A 62 15.83 -1.00 -8.61
C ASN A 62 16.56 0.01 -9.48
N GLY A 63 17.57 0.65 -8.91
CA GLY A 63 18.32 1.69 -9.59
C GLY A 63 19.61 2.01 -8.89
N GLN A 64 20.06 3.24 -9.07
CA GLN A 64 21.31 3.74 -8.51
C GLN A 64 21.16 5.14 -7.94
N ILE A 65 21.94 5.41 -6.91
CA ILE A 65 22.09 6.77 -6.38
C ILE A 65 22.79 7.62 -7.43
N THR A 66 22.15 8.71 -7.84
CA THR A 66 22.67 9.65 -8.84
C THR A 66 23.34 10.84 -8.19
N GLY A 67 22.89 11.23 -7.00
CA GLY A 67 23.42 12.39 -6.29
C GLY A 67 22.82 12.56 -4.90
N LYS A 68 23.26 13.60 -4.21
CA LYS A 68 22.74 13.99 -2.90
C LYS A 68 22.79 15.50 -2.77
N GLU A 69 21.78 16.09 -2.15
CA GLU A 69 21.62 17.53 -2.04
C GLU A 69 21.19 17.94 -0.63
N ARG A 70 21.72 19.07 -0.16
CA ARG A 70 21.26 19.72 1.07
C ARG A 70 20.37 20.90 0.72
N ASN A 71 19.06 20.70 0.86
CA ASN A 71 18.05 21.66 0.44
C ASN A 71 17.59 22.57 1.57
N ARG A 72 17.59 23.88 1.33
CA ARG A 72 17.04 24.86 2.28
C ARG A 72 15.54 24.99 2.06
N VAL A 73 14.75 24.74 3.10
CA VAL A 73 13.27 24.81 3.06
C VAL A 73 12.72 25.78 4.09
N SER A 74 11.44 26.14 3.98
CA SER A 74 10.75 26.93 5.01
C SER A 74 10.77 26.19 6.35
N CYS A 75 10.85 26.94 7.44
CA CYS A 75 10.80 26.37 8.78
C CYS A 75 9.50 25.58 8.98
N GLU A 76 9.61 24.36 9.49
CA GLU A 76 8.48 23.47 9.83
C GLU A 76 8.07 23.59 11.31
N HIS A 77 8.75 24.45 12.09
CA HIS A 77 8.47 24.67 13.52
C HIS A 77 7.86 26.06 13.74
N ASP A 78 6.53 26.11 13.64
CA ASP A 78 5.77 27.30 13.94
C ASP A 78 5.24 27.34 15.38
N TYR A 79 5.05 28.54 15.91
CA TYR A 79 4.44 28.79 17.20
C TYR A 79 3.63 30.09 17.18
N GLU A 80 2.61 30.17 18.03
CA GLU A 80 1.81 31.39 18.19
C GLU A 80 2.63 32.49 18.89
N CYS A 81 2.72 33.65 18.25
CA CYS A 81 3.39 34.83 18.79
C CYS A 81 2.52 36.08 18.65
N ASN A 82 2.93 37.17 19.29
CA ASN A 82 2.29 38.49 19.16
C ASN A 82 0.77 38.47 19.34
N CYS A 83 0.28 37.61 20.26
CA CYS A 83 -1.14 37.43 20.49
C CYS A 83 -1.79 38.74 20.95
N ARG A 84 -2.81 39.16 20.22
CA ARG A 84 -3.60 40.36 20.46
C ARG A 84 -5.07 40.01 20.65
N THR A 85 -5.74 40.77 21.51
CA THR A 85 -7.19 40.68 21.65
C THR A 85 -7.83 41.58 20.61
N VAL A 86 -8.54 40.99 19.67
CA VAL A 86 -9.27 41.70 18.60
C VAL A 86 -10.77 41.58 18.83
N LYS A 87 -11.53 42.58 18.37
CA LYS A 87 -12.99 42.47 18.33
C LYS A 87 -13.38 41.55 17.18
N CYS A 88 -14.14 40.50 17.48
CA CYS A 88 -14.65 39.54 16.50
C CYS A 88 -16.18 39.46 16.58
N GLY A 89 -16.80 38.88 15.55
CA GLY A 89 -18.27 38.81 15.45
C GLY A 89 -18.89 40.00 14.72
N THR A 90 -20.05 39.77 14.09
CA THR A 90 -20.75 40.73 13.21
C THR A 90 -21.16 42.02 13.93
N ASP A 91 -21.26 41.98 15.26
CA ASP A 91 -21.77 43.06 16.11
C ASP A 91 -20.66 43.80 16.87
N GLY A 92 -19.39 43.38 16.72
CA GLY A 92 -18.21 44.03 17.32
C GLY A 92 -18.14 44.00 18.86
N LYS A 93 -18.96 43.15 19.50
CA LYS A 93 -19.06 43.01 20.96
C LYS A 93 -18.25 41.85 21.53
N ASP A 94 -17.90 40.85 20.72
CA ASP A 94 -17.10 39.71 21.17
C ASP A 94 -15.61 40.02 21.01
N THR A 95 -14.79 39.50 21.91
CA THR A 95 -13.32 39.62 21.84
C THR A 95 -12.71 38.25 21.57
N CYS A 96 -11.97 38.14 20.48
CA CYS A 96 -11.21 36.94 20.13
C CYS A 96 -9.71 37.16 20.36
N ARG A 97 -9.00 36.08 20.64
CA ARG A 97 -7.55 36.06 20.62
C ARG A 97 -7.10 35.74 19.21
N GLU A 98 -6.35 36.67 18.62
CA GLU A 98 -5.69 36.49 17.33
C GLU A 98 -4.18 36.49 17.58
N CYS A 99 -3.49 35.45 17.13
CA CYS A 99 -2.04 35.33 17.23
C CYS A 99 -1.44 35.27 15.83
N ASP A 100 -0.24 35.82 15.68
CA ASP A 100 0.54 35.65 14.46
C ASP A 100 1.28 34.30 14.52
N THR A 101 1.53 33.69 13.36
CA THR A 101 2.36 32.48 13.24
C THR A 101 3.82 32.91 13.12
N CYS A 102 4.61 32.69 14.17
CA CYS A 102 6.06 32.87 14.16
C CYS A 102 6.77 31.53 13.93
N TYR A 103 8.03 31.58 13.53
CA TYR A 103 8.87 30.41 13.32
C TYR A 103 10.08 30.44 14.25
N GLU A 104 10.48 29.28 14.76
CA GLU A 104 11.65 29.18 15.66
C GLU A 104 12.95 29.64 14.98
N HIS A 105 13.05 29.47 13.66
CA HIS A 105 14.17 29.88 12.84
C HIS A 105 13.71 30.25 11.42
N SER A 106 14.59 30.89 10.64
CA SER A 106 14.26 31.40 9.31
C SER A 106 14.10 30.33 8.22
N PHE A 107 14.64 29.12 8.42
CA PHE A 107 14.62 28.00 7.47
C PHE A 107 15.09 26.71 8.13
N ASP A 108 14.81 25.60 7.47
CA ASP A 108 15.33 24.26 7.76
C ASP A 108 16.20 23.73 6.62
N TYR A 109 16.95 22.66 6.90
CA TYR A 109 17.68 21.89 5.90
C TYR A 109 17.13 20.47 5.78
N ASN A 110 16.85 20.08 4.54
CA ASN A 110 16.57 18.70 4.15
C ASN A 110 17.81 18.05 3.54
N TRP A 111 18.00 16.78 3.87
CA TRP A 111 19.10 15.95 3.40
C TRP A 111 18.55 14.94 2.40
N ASP A 112 18.41 15.37 1.15
CA ASP A 112 17.78 14.60 0.10
C ASP A 112 18.84 13.78 -0.66
N VAL A 113 18.46 12.58 -1.07
CA VAL A 113 19.26 11.67 -1.89
C VAL A 113 18.48 11.36 -3.14
N HIS A 114 19.13 11.55 -4.29
CA HIS A 114 18.52 11.34 -5.59
C HIS A 114 18.89 9.98 -6.16
N THR A 115 17.92 9.30 -6.76
CA THR A 115 18.15 8.07 -7.52
C THR A 115 17.46 8.16 -8.87
N ASN A 116 17.77 7.23 -9.78
CA ASN A 116 17.07 7.15 -11.06
C ASN A 116 15.71 6.42 -10.99
N VAL A 117 15.28 5.96 -9.79
CA VAL A 117 14.03 5.24 -9.58
C VAL A 117 13.15 5.84 -8.49
N GLY A 118 13.58 6.92 -7.83
CA GLY A 118 12.83 7.57 -6.77
C GLY A 118 13.75 8.18 -5.71
N ASP A 119 13.39 9.36 -5.25
CA ASP A 119 14.21 10.10 -4.28
C ASP A 119 13.76 9.77 -2.86
N PHE A 120 14.70 9.83 -1.92
CA PHE A 120 14.41 9.64 -0.50
C PHE A 120 15.14 10.67 0.35
N ARG A 121 14.57 10.96 1.51
CA ARG A 121 15.12 11.92 2.46
C ARG A 121 15.69 11.21 3.67
N ILE A 122 16.90 11.60 4.05
CA ILE A 122 17.50 11.17 5.32
C ILE A 122 17.01 12.11 6.43
N PRO A 123 16.45 11.58 7.53
CA PRO A 123 15.97 12.38 8.65
C PRO A 123 17.06 13.27 9.24
N ARG A 124 16.65 14.46 9.67
CA ARG A 124 17.51 15.41 10.38
C ARG A 124 17.90 14.84 11.74
N ILE A 125 19.12 15.15 12.20
CA ILE A 125 19.58 14.80 13.55
C ILE A 125 19.37 15.93 14.57
N ASP A 126 19.19 17.15 14.09
CA ASP A 126 18.82 18.33 14.85
C ASP A 126 17.54 18.95 14.28
N ARG A 127 16.83 19.76 15.07
CA ARG A 127 15.56 20.37 14.66
C ARG A 127 15.69 21.10 13.32
N GLN A 128 16.72 21.94 13.18
CA GLN A 128 16.91 22.74 11.97
C GLN A 128 17.49 21.91 10.80
N GLY A 129 18.09 20.75 11.07
CA GLY A 129 18.84 19.96 10.09
C GLY A 129 20.20 20.56 9.71
N LYS A 130 20.74 21.47 10.53
CA LYS A 130 22.01 22.15 10.27
C LYS A 130 23.18 21.18 10.28
N ASN A 131 23.12 20.14 11.11
CA ASN A 131 24.16 19.15 11.22
C ASN A 131 23.91 18.01 10.23
N GLU A 132 24.97 17.60 9.53
CA GLU A 132 24.91 16.52 8.55
C GLU A 132 24.64 15.18 9.25
N PRO A 133 23.57 14.45 8.86
CA PRO A 133 23.34 13.10 9.36
C PRO A 133 24.48 12.17 8.92
N PRO A 134 25.10 11.40 9.82
CA PRO A 134 26.17 10.47 9.47
C PRO A 134 25.77 9.49 8.36
N ARG A 135 24.48 9.12 8.31
CA ARG A 135 23.94 8.24 7.27
C ARG A 135 24.03 8.85 5.88
N TRP A 136 23.83 10.16 5.74
CA TRP A 136 23.92 10.89 4.46
C TRP A 136 25.36 10.99 3.98
N THR A 137 26.34 11.05 4.89
CA THR A 137 27.76 10.98 4.55
C THR A 137 28.14 9.62 3.95
N GLN A 138 27.56 8.52 4.45
CA GLN A 138 27.85 7.16 3.99
C GLN A 138 27.27 6.84 2.61
N VAL A 139 26.22 7.55 2.19
CA VAL A 139 25.61 7.41 0.87
C VAL A 139 26.54 7.97 -0.20
N GLN A 140 26.82 7.17 -1.23
CA GLN A 140 27.69 7.55 -2.35
C GLN A 140 26.97 7.36 -3.70
N PRO A 141 27.14 8.32 -4.64
CA PRO A 141 26.68 8.13 -6.02
C PRO A 141 27.23 6.84 -6.63
N GLY A 142 26.40 6.17 -7.43
CA GLY A 142 26.68 4.89 -8.05
C GLY A 142 26.39 3.68 -7.15
N GLN A 143 26.08 3.84 -5.86
CA GLN A 143 25.61 2.73 -5.05
C GLN A 143 24.24 2.21 -5.57
N PRO A 144 23.98 0.88 -5.48
CA PRO A 144 22.68 0.33 -5.82
C PRO A 144 21.61 0.87 -4.87
N ALA A 145 20.42 1.14 -5.38
CA ALA A 145 19.29 1.63 -4.62
C ALA A 145 18.02 0.84 -4.93
N ALA A 146 17.21 0.61 -3.91
CA ALA A 146 15.92 -0.03 -3.95
C ALA A 146 14.87 0.90 -3.34
N ILE A 147 13.77 1.16 -4.04
CA ILE A 147 12.69 2.03 -3.55
C ILE A 147 11.37 1.29 -3.64
N GLU A 148 10.55 1.43 -2.60
CA GLU A 148 9.18 0.93 -2.59
C GLU A 148 8.29 1.89 -3.38
N HIS A 149 7.63 1.35 -4.41
CA HIS A 149 6.75 2.09 -5.30
C HIS A 149 5.31 1.56 -5.19
N PRO A 150 4.36 2.36 -4.72
CA PRO A 150 2.97 1.94 -4.61
C PRO A 150 2.30 1.84 -5.98
N TYR A 151 1.46 0.83 -6.17
CA TYR A 151 0.68 0.65 -7.40
C TYR A 151 -0.66 -0.04 -7.12
N THR A 152 -1.54 0.01 -8.12
CA THR A 152 -2.83 -0.67 -8.10
C THR A 152 -2.66 -2.12 -8.57
N ASN A 153 -2.98 -3.10 -7.74
CA ASN A 153 -2.94 -4.52 -8.04
C ASN A 153 -4.36 -5.13 -8.02
N TYR A 154 -4.90 -5.43 -9.20
CA TYR A 154 -6.22 -6.05 -9.32
C TYR A 154 -6.20 -7.56 -9.05
N LEU A 155 -5.06 -8.25 -9.19
CA LEU A 155 -4.97 -9.70 -8.98
C LEU A 155 -5.06 -10.06 -7.50
N GLN A 156 -4.35 -9.33 -6.65
CA GLN A 156 -4.41 -9.53 -5.19
C GLN A 156 -5.76 -9.10 -4.60
N ALA A 157 -6.46 -8.17 -5.25
CA ALA A 157 -7.73 -7.64 -4.78
C ALA A 157 -8.94 -8.55 -5.07
N VAL A 158 -8.80 -9.60 -5.89
CA VAL A 158 -9.88 -10.52 -6.22
C VAL A 158 -9.62 -11.86 -5.53
N PRO A 159 -10.35 -12.18 -4.43
CA PRO A 159 -10.13 -13.43 -3.68
C PRO A 159 -10.32 -14.68 -4.53
N ASP A 160 -11.34 -14.70 -5.40
CA ASP A 160 -11.69 -15.84 -6.28
C ASP A 160 -10.91 -15.85 -7.60
N SER A 161 -9.82 -15.07 -7.66
CA SER A 161 -8.97 -15.03 -8.85
C SER A 161 -8.34 -16.39 -9.07
N LEU A 162 -8.29 -16.86 -10.33
CA LEU A 162 -7.52 -18.07 -10.70
C LEU A 162 -6.04 -18.00 -10.29
N TYR A 163 -5.55 -16.79 -10.02
CA TYR A 163 -4.19 -16.49 -9.61
C TYR A 163 -4.01 -16.52 -8.08
N ASN A 164 -5.09 -16.58 -7.30
CA ASN A 164 -5.04 -16.73 -5.85
C ASN A 164 -5.17 -18.22 -5.49
N GLN A 165 -4.04 -18.85 -5.16
CA GLN A 165 -3.97 -20.28 -4.85
C GLN A 165 -3.85 -20.56 -3.35
N SER A 166 -4.39 -19.67 -2.50
CA SER A 166 -4.32 -19.76 -1.04
C SER A 166 -4.85 -21.08 -0.45
N ASP A 167 -5.66 -21.82 -1.20
CA ASP A 167 -6.29 -23.07 -0.78
C ASP A 167 -5.44 -24.33 -1.07
N LEU A 168 -4.21 -24.17 -1.57
CA LEU A 168 -3.30 -25.29 -1.79
C LEU A 168 -2.79 -25.86 -0.46
N HIS A 169 -3.25 -27.06 -0.11
CA HIS A 169 -2.76 -27.82 1.04
C HIS A 169 -1.36 -28.40 0.79
N LEU A 170 -0.33 -27.57 1.02
CA LEU A 170 1.08 -27.92 0.86
C LEU A 170 1.77 -28.15 2.22
N GLU A 171 1.11 -28.95 3.05
CA GLU A 171 1.60 -29.34 4.37
C GLU A 171 2.88 -30.17 4.24
N GLY A 172 3.86 -29.96 5.14
CA GLY A 172 5.13 -30.68 5.16
C GLY A 172 6.27 -30.05 4.35
N LEU A 173 6.00 -28.99 3.58
CA LEU A 173 7.05 -28.20 2.92
C LEU A 173 7.69 -27.16 3.85
N PRO A 174 8.94 -26.72 3.57
CA PRO A 174 9.63 -25.66 4.31
C PRO A 174 8.78 -24.38 4.46
N PRO A 175 9.06 -23.53 5.48
CA PRO A 175 8.35 -22.26 5.64
C PRO A 175 8.70 -21.28 4.51
N VAL A 176 7.70 -20.55 4.01
CA VAL A 176 7.93 -19.51 3.00
C VAL A 176 8.62 -18.31 3.66
N PRO A 177 9.70 -17.77 3.06
CA PRO A 177 10.38 -16.61 3.62
C PRO A 177 9.50 -15.36 3.49
N ALA A 178 9.70 -14.41 4.41
CA ALA A 178 9.04 -13.11 4.31
C ALA A 178 9.43 -12.40 3.00
N TYR A 179 8.45 -11.72 2.39
CA TYR A 179 8.70 -10.92 1.19
C TYR A 179 9.78 -9.85 1.46
N PRO A 180 10.79 -9.69 0.59
CA PRO A 180 11.83 -8.67 0.76
C PRO A 180 11.27 -7.26 0.94
N ARG A 181 11.84 -6.49 1.86
CA ARG A 181 11.49 -5.08 2.06
C ARG A 181 12.71 -4.19 1.95
N VAL A 182 12.47 -2.93 1.60
CA VAL A 182 13.54 -1.94 1.63
C VAL A 182 13.86 -1.60 3.08
N TYR A 183 15.13 -1.66 3.43
CA TYR A 183 15.65 -1.29 4.74
C TYR A 183 16.76 -0.26 4.59
N ASP A 184 16.99 0.48 5.67
CA ASP A 184 18.03 1.52 5.71
C ASP A 184 17.99 2.42 4.45
N TYR A 185 16.76 2.87 4.14
CA TYR A 185 16.35 3.76 3.06
C TYR A 185 16.41 3.19 1.64
N HIS A 186 17.41 2.37 1.30
CA HIS A 186 17.61 1.94 -0.10
C HIS A 186 18.25 0.56 -0.29
N TYR A 187 18.48 -0.21 0.78
CA TYR A 187 18.96 -1.58 0.66
C TYR A 187 17.81 -2.57 0.67
N ALA A 188 17.99 -3.72 0.03
CA ALA A 188 17.01 -4.81 0.07
C ALA A 188 17.72 -6.15 -0.14
N ASN A 189 17.44 -7.10 0.77
CA ASN A 189 17.98 -8.45 0.70
C ASN A 189 16.99 -9.32 -0.08
N ARG A 190 17.41 -9.81 -1.23
CA ARG A 190 16.58 -10.55 -2.18
C ARG A 190 17.09 -11.96 -2.47
N VAL A 191 18.24 -12.34 -1.91
CA VAL A 191 18.68 -13.73 -1.87
C VAL A 191 18.31 -14.29 -0.50
N LEU A 192 17.34 -15.21 -0.50
CA LEU A 192 16.69 -15.76 0.67
C LEU A 192 17.06 -17.24 0.78
N ALA A 193 17.66 -17.64 1.90
CA ALA A 193 17.98 -19.03 2.19
C ALA A 193 16.93 -19.62 3.15
N VAL A 194 16.37 -20.77 2.79
CA VAL A 194 15.31 -21.46 3.55
C VAL A 194 15.79 -22.85 3.91
N ASP A 195 15.86 -23.12 5.21
CA ASP A 195 16.36 -24.38 5.79
C ASP A 195 17.74 -24.81 5.28
N VAL A 196 18.57 -23.82 4.91
CA VAL A 196 19.91 -24.05 4.37
C VAL A 196 20.89 -22.93 4.72
N GLY A 197 22.14 -23.30 4.97
CA GLY A 197 23.24 -22.36 5.09
C GLY A 197 23.88 -22.12 3.73
N VAL A 198 23.67 -20.93 3.16
CA VAL A 198 24.36 -20.51 1.92
C VAL A 198 25.61 -19.71 2.30
N PRO A 199 26.82 -20.18 1.97
CA PRO A 199 28.05 -19.40 2.14
C PRO A 199 27.93 -18.06 1.42
N ASP A 200 28.49 -17.01 2.02
CA ASP A 200 28.60 -15.68 1.40
C ASP A 200 27.27 -15.08 0.90
N ILE A 201 26.15 -15.37 1.58
CA ILE A 201 24.82 -14.82 1.23
C ILE A 201 24.80 -13.28 1.16
N ARG A 202 25.71 -12.61 1.89
CA ARG A 202 25.89 -11.16 1.84
C ARG A 202 26.40 -10.71 0.48
N ASP A 203 27.41 -11.39 -0.05
CA ASP A 203 27.96 -11.10 -1.36
C ASP A 203 26.97 -11.43 -2.48
N TRP A 204 26.17 -12.50 -2.32
CA TRP A 204 25.05 -12.78 -3.20
C TRP A 204 24.09 -11.59 -3.31
N ASN A 205 23.66 -11.05 -2.16
CA ASN A 205 22.80 -9.88 -2.12
C ASN A 205 23.47 -8.64 -2.70
N GLN A 206 24.76 -8.42 -2.41
CA GLN A 206 25.51 -7.28 -2.94
C GLN A 206 25.67 -7.35 -4.46
N ASN A 207 26.07 -8.50 -5.00
CA ASN A 207 26.24 -8.69 -6.44
C ASN A 207 24.91 -8.60 -7.19
N LEU A 208 23.84 -9.18 -6.63
CA LEU A 208 22.50 -9.03 -7.16
C LEU A 208 22.05 -7.55 -7.17
N ALA A 209 22.32 -6.79 -6.10
CA ALA A 209 22.03 -5.37 -6.05
C ALA A 209 22.83 -4.57 -7.08
N LEU A 210 24.11 -4.87 -7.26
CA LEU A 210 24.97 -4.24 -8.28
C LEU A 210 24.49 -4.52 -9.71
N MET A 211 24.00 -5.73 -9.98
CA MET A 211 23.38 -6.11 -11.25
C MET A 211 22.06 -5.35 -11.46
N LEU A 212 21.17 -5.37 -10.47
CA LEU A 212 19.87 -4.71 -10.50
C LEU A 212 19.96 -3.19 -10.62
N ARG A 213 21.08 -2.59 -10.18
CA ARG A 213 21.38 -1.16 -10.36
C ARG A 213 21.27 -0.71 -11.83
N ALA A 214 21.74 -1.53 -12.76
CA ALA A 214 21.74 -1.24 -14.19
C ALA A 214 20.53 -1.84 -14.91
N LEU A 215 20.09 -3.03 -14.48
CA LEU A 215 18.99 -3.76 -15.10
C LEU A 215 17.62 -3.18 -14.72
N GLY A 216 17.46 -2.73 -13.49
CA GLY A 216 16.22 -2.17 -12.95
C GLY A 216 15.70 -0.98 -13.77
N PRO A 217 16.50 0.05 -14.08
CA PRO A 217 16.04 1.18 -14.90
C PRO A 217 15.69 0.80 -16.35
N GLN A 218 16.20 -0.33 -16.85
CA GLN A 218 15.98 -0.77 -18.24
C GLN A 218 14.76 -1.67 -18.40
N LYS A 219 14.51 -2.52 -17.41
CA LYS A 219 13.48 -3.57 -17.46
C LYS A 219 12.42 -3.45 -16.38
N GLU A 220 12.62 -2.53 -15.44
CA GLU A 220 11.81 -2.35 -14.23
C GLU A 220 11.70 -3.64 -13.38
N ALA A 221 12.56 -4.64 -13.62
CA ALA A 221 12.51 -5.95 -12.99
C ALA A 221 13.02 -5.92 -11.54
N ASN A 222 12.37 -6.68 -10.67
CA ASN A 222 12.80 -6.97 -9.32
C ASN A 222 13.10 -8.46 -9.18
N ILE A 223 14.38 -8.81 -9.06
CA ILE A 223 14.81 -10.20 -9.03
C ILE A 223 14.96 -10.65 -7.58
N ILE A 224 14.34 -11.78 -7.26
CA ILE A 224 14.40 -12.44 -5.95
C ILE A 224 14.91 -13.87 -6.18
N ILE A 225 15.86 -14.32 -5.38
CA ILE A 225 16.42 -15.67 -5.47
C ILE A 225 16.09 -16.38 -4.16
N ILE A 226 15.39 -17.49 -4.24
CA ILE A 226 15.06 -18.35 -3.10
C ILE A 226 15.86 -19.64 -3.23
N ILE A 227 16.76 -19.86 -2.29
CA ILE A 227 17.58 -21.07 -2.18
C ILE A 227 16.98 -21.90 -1.06
N VAL A 228 16.51 -23.11 -1.37
CA VAL A 228 15.77 -23.95 -0.42
C VAL A 228 16.32 -25.37 -0.43
N ASN A 229 16.46 -25.95 0.76
CA ASN A 229 16.86 -27.36 0.91
C ASN A 229 15.61 -28.27 0.89
N THR A 230 15.04 -28.46 -0.29
CA THR A 230 13.98 -29.44 -0.52
C THR A 230 14.06 -29.98 -1.95
N PRO A 231 13.89 -31.30 -2.17
CA PRO A 231 13.76 -31.85 -3.51
C PRO A 231 12.38 -31.61 -4.13
N ASP A 232 11.39 -31.16 -3.34
CA ASP A 232 10.01 -30.99 -3.81
C ASP A 232 9.81 -29.65 -4.53
N ARG A 233 9.55 -29.73 -5.84
CA ARG A 233 9.27 -28.59 -6.72
C ARG A 233 7.97 -27.86 -6.36
N ASN A 234 7.04 -28.53 -5.66
CA ASN A 234 5.78 -27.91 -5.22
C ASN A 234 6.01 -26.75 -4.23
N TYR A 235 7.23 -26.62 -3.69
CA TYR A 235 7.60 -25.47 -2.89
C TYR A 235 7.39 -24.14 -3.62
N ARG A 236 7.60 -24.10 -4.95
CA ARG A 236 7.26 -22.91 -5.74
C ARG A 236 5.79 -22.51 -5.54
N HIS A 237 4.87 -23.45 -5.66
CA HIS A 237 3.43 -23.17 -5.56
C HIS A 237 3.03 -22.70 -4.15
N LYS A 238 3.75 -23.16 -3.12
CA LYS A 238 3.59 -22.66 -1.76
C LYS A 238 3.96 -21.18 -1.65
N VAL A 239 5.12 -20.80 -2.19
CA VAL A 239 5.56 -19.40 -2.22
C VAL A 239 4.61 -18.55 -3.07
N GLU A 240 4.19 -19.04 -4.23
CA GLU A 240 3.24 -18.37 -5.13
C GLU A 240 1.89 -18.12 -4.43
N ALA A 241 1.38 -19.08 -3.66
CA ALA A 241 0.16 -18.92 -2.87
C ALA A 241 0.32 -17.92 -1.71
N GLU A 242 1.38 -18.04 -0.90
CA GLU A 242 1.60 -17.17 0.26
C GLU A 242 1.96 -15.73 -0.13
N TRP A 243 2.65 -15.53 -1.26
CA TRP A 243 2.95 -14.19 -1.80
C TRP A 243 1.87 -13.67 -2.75
N ILE A 244 0.76 -14.42 -2.92
CA ILE A 244 -0.37 -14.07 -3.79
C ILE A 244 0.12 -13.69 -5.21
N GLY A 245 0.96 -14.54 -5.79
CA GLY A 245 1.57 -14.39 -7.11
C GLY A 245 2.69 -13.35 -7.21
N GLY A 246 3.13 -12.78 -6.07
CA GLY A 246 4.18 -11.75 -6.03
C GLY A 246 3.74 -10.40 -6.59
N ASN A 247 4.69 -9.48 -6.74
CA ASN A 247 4.45 -8.17 -7.35
C ASN A 247 4.64 -8.19 -8.86
N LYS A 248 4.05 -7.18 -9.53
CA LYS A 248 3.98 -7.10 -10.99
C LYS A 248 5.34 -7.20 -11.69
N ASN A 249 6.38 -6.64 -11.07
CA ASN A 249 7.72 -6.61 -11.63
C ASN A 249 8.65 -7.71 -11.08
N ASP A 250 8.13 -8.65 -10.29
CA ASP A 250 8.95 -9.69 -9.69
C ASP A 250 9.34 -10.76 -10.71
N VAL A 251 10.61 -11.16 -10.61
CA VAL A 251 11.18 -12.37 -11.19
C VAL A 251 11.77 -13.16 -10.02
N VAL A 252 11.03 -14.18 -9.58
CA VAL A 252 11.47 -15.02 -8.47
C VAL A 252 12.05 -16.31 -9.00
N VAL A 253 13.32 -16.54 -8.71
CA VAL A 253 14.09 -17.71 -9.11
C VAL A 253 14.20 -18.65 -7.91
N PHE A 254 13.79 -19.89 -8.09
CA PHE A 254 13.88 -20.94 -7.10
C PHE A 254 15.05 -21.86 -7.43
N LEU A 255 15.93 -22.06 -6.45
CA LEU A 255 17.02 -23.01 -6.50
C LEU A 255 16.78 -24.03 -5.41
N GLY A 256 16.22 -25.18 -5.80
CA GLY A 256 16.09 -26.33 -4.93
C GLY A 256 17.40 -27.08 -4.88
N ILE A 257 18.04 -27.07 -3.71
CA ILE A 257 19.35 -27.64 -3.53
C ILE A 257 19.32 -28.87 -2.64
N GLN A 258 20.29 -29.74 -2.84
CA GLN A 258 20.60 -30.82 -1.91
C GLN A 258 21.99 -30.55 -1.35
N GLN A 259 22.06 -30.35 -0.04
CA GLN A 259 23.31 -30.05 0.63
C GLN A 259 24.08 -31.34 0.93
N HIS A 260 25.31 -31.43 0.43
CA HIS A 260 26.31 -32.43 0.78
C HIS A 260 27.35 -31.83 1.73
N GLU A 261 28.19 -32.67 2.37
CA GLU A 261 29.15 -32.23 3.42
C GLU A 261 30.06 -31.05 2.99
N HIS A 262 30.33 -30.89 1.69
CA HIS A 262 31.25 -29.87 1.16
C HIS A 262 30.75 -29.09 -0.07
N HIS A 263 29.56 -29.38 -0.61
CA HIS A 263 29.00 -28.72 -1.80
C HIS A 263 27.47 -28.76 -1.75
N ALA A 264 26.83 -27.86 -2.49
CA ALA A 264 25.38 -27.85 -2.68
C ALA A 264 25.09 -27.91 -4.18
N ASP A 265 24.40 -28.96 -4.58
CA ASP A 265 24.03 -29.17 -5.98
C ASP A 265 22.60 -28.72 -6.21
N ILE A 266 22.36 -28.17 -7.40
CA ILE A 266 21.02 -27.75 -7.81
C ILE A 266 20.27 -28.99 -8.30
N VAL A 267 19.28 -29.44 -7.52
CA VAL A 267 18.42 -30.59 -7.84
C VAL A 267 17.30 -30.18 -8.78
N TRP A 268 16.77 -28.97 -8.59
CA TRP A 268 15.75 -28.41 -9.45
C TRP A 268 15.80 -26.89 -9.44
N THR A 269 15.33 -26.31 -10.53
CA THR A 269 15.13 -24.88 -10.68
C THR A 269 13.69 -24.63 -11.11
N ASP A 270 13.14 -23.52 -10.67
CA ASP A 270 11.92 -22.98 -11.28
C ASP A 270 11.97 -21.45 -11.24
N VAL A 271 11.15 -20.82 -12.04
CA VAL A 271 11.01 -19.36 -12.09
C VAL A 271 9.53 -19.03 -12.06
N MET A 272 9.16 -18.05 -11.24
CA MET A 272 7.85 -17.43 -11.30
C MET A 272 7.98 -15.93 -11.54
N THR A 273 7.04 -15.42 -12.30
CA THR A 273 6.79 -14.01 -12.54
C THR A 273 5.29 -13.77 -12.34
N TRP A 274 4.91 -12.50 -12.24
CA TRP A 274 3.55 -12.11 -11.95
C TRP A 274 2.50 -12.73 -12.90
N ALA A 275 1.29 -12.92 -12.37
CA ALA A 275 0.14 -13.43 -13.11
C ALA A 275 0.37 -14.81 -13.79
N LEU A 276 0.97 -15.76 -13.07
CA LEU A 276 1.29 -17.11 -13.58
C LEU A 276 2.13 -17.06 -14.87
N ASN A 277 3.11 -16.16 -14.93
CA ASN A 277 3.99 -15.97 -16.08
C ASN A 277 3.34 -15.48 -17.37
N LYS A 278 2.14 -14.89 -17.31
CA LYS A 278 1.46 -14.38 -18.50
C LYS A 278 2.34 -13.37 -19.26
N GLY A 279 2.66 -13.69 -20.52
CA GLY A 279 3.54 -12.88 -21.37
C GLY A 279 5.04 -13.09 -21.14
N ASN A 280 5.43 -13.97 -20.22
CA ASN A 280 6.80 -14.35 -19.90
C ASN A 280 6.99 -15.88 -19.88
N GLU A 281 6.11 -16.64 -20.52
CA GLU A 281 6.10 -18.11 -20.49
C GLU A 281 7.39 -18.67 -21.10
N LEU A 282 7.83 -18.14 -22.23
CA LEU A 282 9.08 -18.55 -22.88
C LEU A 282 10.30 -18.15 -22.05
N PHE A 283 10.29 -16.93 -21.49
CA PHE A 283 11.36 -16.45 -20.61
C PHE A 283 11.54 -17.36 -19.40
N GLN A 284 10.44 -17.79 -18.77
CA GLN A 284 10.44 -18.70 -17.63
C GLN A 284 11.10 -20.03 -17.97
N VAL A 285 10.70 -20.66 -19.09
CA VAL A 285 11.27 -21.94 -19.54
C VAL A 285 12.76 -21.79 -19.84
N GLN A 286 13.15 -20.76 -20.60
CA GLN A 286 14.55 -20.55 -20.99
C GLN A 286 15.47 -20.31 -19.79
N LEU A 287 15.06 -19.46 -18.85
CA LEU A 287 15.85 -19.19 -17.66
C LEU A 287 15.92 -20.41 -16.73
N ARG A 288 14.80 -21.12 -16.54
CA ARG A 288 14.77 -22.34 -15.75
C ARG A 288 15.76 -23.38 -16.30
N ASP A 289 15.67 -23.67 -17.59
CA ASP A 289 16.48 -24.71 -18.23
C ASP A 289 17.96 -24.32 -18.21
N ALA A 290 18.30 -23.06 -18.49
CA ALA A 290 19.67 -22.56 -18.41
C ALA A 290 20.27 -22.66 -17.00
N LEU A 291 19.47 -22.44 -15.95
CA LEU A 291 19.92 -22.61 -14.57
C LEU A 291 20.01 -24.08 -14.17
N ALA A 292 19.08 -24.94 -14.64
CA ALA A 292 19.12 -26.37 -14.37
C ALA A 292 20.37 -27.04 -14.98
N ASP A 293 20.77 -26.61 -16.19
CA ASP A 293 21.94 -27.12 -16.90
C ASP A 293 23.27 -26.74 -16.22
N SER A 294 23.28 -25.75 -15.32
CA SER A 294 24.49 -25.35 -14.60
C SER A 294 24.94 -26.38 -13.55
N HIS A 295 24.00 -27.17 -13.01
CA HIS A 295 24.15 -28.22 -11.99
C HIS A 295 24.79 -27.80 -10.64
N GLU A 296 25.62 -26.77 -10.60
CA GLU A 296 26.34 -26.29 -9.41
C GLU A 296 25.79 -24.94 -8.94
N LEU A 297 25.72 -24.76 -7.62
CA LEU A 297 25.33 -23.49 -7.00
C LEU A 297 26.52 -22.49 -7.00
N ASP A 298 26.89 -22.00 -8.19
CA ASP A 298 27.87 -20.91 -8.32
C ASP A 298 27.21 -19.53 -8.45
N ARG A 299 27.62 -18.60 -7.58
CA ARG A 299 27.07 -17.24 -7.51
C ARG A 299 27.19 -16.48 -8.82
N MET A 300 28.36 -16.52 -9.44
CA MET A 300 28.62 -15.70 -10.63
C MET A 300 27.88 -16.26 -11.84
N THR A 301 27.90 -17.58 -12.01
CA THR A 301 27.21 -18.29 -13.08
C THR A 301 25.70 -18.07 -12.99
N VAL A 302 25.10 -18.22 -11.80
CA VAL A 302 23.66 -17.99 -11.61
C VAL A 302 23.28 -16.53 -11.92
N LEU A 303 24.00 -15.55 -11.34
CA LEU A 303 23.66 -14.14 -11.53
C LEU A 303 23.83 -13.69 -12.99
N THR A 304 24.90 -14.09 -13.66
CA THR A 304 25.11 -13.75 -15.08
C THR A 304 24.07 -14.39 -16.00
N THR A 305 23.66 -15.62 -15.71
CA THR A 305 22.59 -16.32 -16.45
C THR A 305 21.26 -15.57 -16.29
N ILE A 306 20.90 -15.20 -15.06
CA ILE A 306 19.70 -14.41 -14.78
C ILE A 306 19.77 -13.06 -15.50
N GLU A 307 20.88 -12.33 -15.39
CA GLU A 307 21.06 -11.02 -16.03
C GLU A 307 20.80 -11.10 -17.54
N LYS A 308 21.42 -12.08 -18.20
CA LYS A 308 21.31 -12.28 -19.64
C LYS A 308 19.85 -12.50 -20.05
N HIS A 309 19.17 -13.47 -19.45
CA HIS A 309 17.80 -13.82 -19.83
C HIS A 309 16.79 -12.71 -19.51
N VAL A 310 16.96 -12.01 -18.38
CA VAL A 310 16.08 -10.87 -18.05
C VAL A 310 16.31 -9.72 -19.03
N ARG A 311 17.56 -9.44 -19.41
CA ARG A 311 17.86 -8.39 -20.39
C ARG A 311 17.28 -8.71 -21.77
N GLU A 312 17.39 -9.96 -22.22
CA GLU A 312 16.98 -10.38 -23.56
C GLU A 312 15.47 -10.60 -23.68
N SER A 313 14.87 -11.34 -22.75
CA SER A 313 13.54 -11.92 -22.94
C SER A 313 12.47 -11.47 -21.93
N TYR A 314 12.84 -10.91 -20.78
CA TYR A 314 11.83 -10.46 -19.82
C TYR A 314 11.08 -9.22 -20.33
N SER A 315 9.76 -9.29 -20.21
CA SER A 315 8.81 -8.22 -20.52
C SER A 315 7.96 -7.91 -19.30
N ARG A 316 7.98 -6.66 -18.83
CA ARG A 316 7.19 -6.27 -17.66
C ARG A 316 5.69 -6.28 -17.99
N PRO A 317 4.85 -6.98 -17.21
CA PRO A 317 3.41 -6.94 -17.40
C PRO A 317 2.80 -5.54 -17.18
N HIS A 318 1.74 -5.24 -17.92
CA HIS A 318 0.98 -4.01 -17.76
C HIS A 318 -0.32 -4.25 -16.97
N MET A 319 -0.63 -3.35 -16.03
CA MET A 319 -1.85 -3.48 -15.21
C MET A 319 -3.14 -3.25 -16.02
N SER A 320 -3.03 -2.57 -17.17
CA SER A 320 -4.13 -2.40 -18.14
C SER A 320 -4.72 -3.73 -18.59
N ASP A 321 -3.89 -4.76 -18.73
CA ASP A 321 -4.30 -6.07 -19.23
C ASP A 321 -5.21 -6.81 -18.25
N PHE A 322 -5.29 -6.30 -17.01
CA PHE A 322 -6.04 -6.88 -15.89
C PHE A 322 -7.16 -5.97 -15.40
N GLU A 323 -7.46 -4.87 -16.10
CA GLU A 323 -8.53 -3.94 -15.70
C GLU A 323 -9.91 -4.63 -15.67
N TYR A 324 -10.10 -5.71 -16.42
CA TYR A 324 -11.32 -6.51 -16.38
C TYR A 324 -11.64 -7.06 -14.98
N LEU A 325 -10.61 -7.29 -14.14
CA LEU A 325 -10.76 -7.75 -12.77
C LEU A 325 -11.28 -6.69 -11.82
N LYS A 326 -11.16 -5.40 -12.16
CA LYS A 326 -11.66 -4.28 -11.35
C LYS A 326 -13.15 -4.44 -11.02
N LYS A 327 -13.91 -5.00 -11.96
CA LYS A 327 -15.35 -5.23 -11.78
C LYS A 327 -15.64 -6.35 -10.79
N SER A 328 -14.72 -7.28 -10.57
CA SER A 328 -14.88 -8.48 -9.73
C SER A 328 -14.41 -8.30 -8.28
N ILE A 329 -13.85 -7.15 -7.94
CA ILE A 329 -13.36 -6.88 -6.59
C ILE A 329 -14.55 -6.68 -5.65
N GLN A 330 -14.54 -7.43 -4.55
CA GLN A 330 -15.58 -7.37 -3.52
C GLN A 330 -14.99 -6.83 -2.22
N PRO A 331 -15.74 -6.02 -1.45
CA PRO A 331 -15.36 -5.71 -0.08
C PRO A 331 -15.24 -7.00 0.76
N PRO A 332 -14.34 -7.06 1.74
CA PRO A 332 -14.26 -8.18 2.66
C PRO A 332 -15.56 -8.34 3.46
N PHE A 333 -15.86 -9.57 3.88
CA PHE A 333 -17.07 -9.87 4.65
C PHE A 333 -17.25 -8.98 5.89
N TRP A 334 -16.17 -8.69 6.62
CA TRP A 334 -16.24 -7.82 7.80
C TRP A 334 -16.63 -6.37 7.44
N VAL A 335 -16.25 -5.86 6.26
CA VAL A 335 -16.66 -4.53 5.78
C VAL A 335 -18.13 -4.52 5.44
N ILE A 336 -18.63 -5.61 4.84
CA ILE A 336 -20.06 -5.77 4.56
C ILE A 336 -20.86 -5.74 5.87
N MET A 337 -20.39 -6.46 6.89
CA MET A 337 -20.98 -6.43 8.24
C MET A 337 -20.90 -5.03 8.87
N LEU A 338 -19.76 -4.34 8.76
CA LEU A 338 -19.61 -2.97 9.24
C LEU A 338 -20.61 -2.02 8.54
N CYS A 339 -20.74 -2.12 7.23
CA CYS A 339 -21.71 -1.36 6.44
C CYS A 339 -23.15 -1.67 6.88
N ALA A 340 -23.49 -2.94 7.12
CA ALA A 340 -24.81 -3.32 7.61
C ALA A 340 -25.11 -2.72 8.99
N LEU A 341 -24.17 -2.80 9.92
CA LEU A 341 -24.30 -2.23 11.27
C LEU A 341 -24.39 -0.69 11.20
N PHE A 342 -23.52 -0.03 10.43
CA PHE A 342 -23.55 1.41 10.24
C PHE A 342 -24.85 1.87 9.58
N SER A 343 -25.36 1.12 8.60
CA SER A 343 -26.63 1.37 7.95
C SER A 343 -27.79 1.38 8.96
N VAL A 344 -27.85 0.40 9.86
CA VAL A 344 -28.89 0.32 10.88
C VAL A 344 -28.70 1.38 11.96
N PHE A 345 -27.56 1.35 12.65
CA PHE A 345 -27.32 2.21 13.80
C PHE A 345 -27.12 3.67 13.42
N GLY A 346 -26.48 3.96 12.29
CA GLY A 346 -26.31 5.32 11.78
C GLY A 346 -27.66 5.97 11.45
N SER A 347 -28.54 5.25 10.75
CA SER A 347 -29.89 5.75 10.46
C SER A 347 -30.72 5.92 11.74
N MET A 348 -30.68 4.96 12.67
CA MET A 348 -31.39 5.08 13.96
C MET A 348 -30.86 6.25 14.81
N ALA A 349 -29.54 6.42 14.90
CA ALA A 349 -28.90 7.48 15.66
C ALA A 349 -29.24 8.87 15.08
N LEU A 350 -29.21 9.02 13.75
CA LEU A 350 -29.64 10.26 13.10
C LEU A 350 -31.13 10.50 13.25
N THR A 351 -31.99 9.47 13.21
CA THR A 351 -33.42 9.61 13.51
C THR A 351 -33.63 10.07 14.95
N TRP A 352 -32.91 9.50 15.92
CA TRP A 352 -32.97 9.93 17.31
C TRP A 352 -32.47 11.37 17.48
N PHE A 353 -31.38 11.73 16.81
CA PHE A 353 -30.89 13.10 16.78
C PHE A 353 -31.95 14.06 16.23
N PHE A 354 -32.52 13.78 15.05
CA PHE A 354 -33.57 14.60 14.46
C PHE A 354 -34.89 14.53 15.21
N TYR A 355 -35.12 13.53 16.06
CA TYR A 355 -36.27 13.53 16.97
C TYR A 355 -36.11 14.61 18.05
N ASN A 356 -34.90 14.75 18.61
CA ASN A 356 -34.60 15.67 19.70
C ASN A 356 -34.22 17.09 19.22
N TYR A 357 -33.74 17.24 17.99
CA TYR A 357 -33.27 18.51 17.43
C TYR A 357 -33.97 18.82 16.11
N GLU A 358 -34.43 20.06 15.95
CA GLU A 358 -34.89 20.62 14.67
C GLU A 358 -33.70 21.07 13.85
N VAL A 359 -33.67 20.65 12.59
CA VAL A 359 -32.68 21.09 11.62
C VAL A 359 -33.36 21.81 10.46
N ASP A 360 -33.01 23.08 10.29
CA ASP A 360 -33.46 23.92 9.17
C ASP A 360 -32.24 24.36 8.34
N LEU A 361 -32.10 23.78 7.16
CA LEU A 361 -30.98 24.07 6.25
C LEU A 361 -31.01 25.50 5.70
N PHE A 362 -32.19 26.11 5.65
CA PHE A 362 -32.44 27.43 5.07
C PHE A 362 -32.43 28.55 6.12
N ALA A 363 -32.32 28.20 7.41
CA ALA A 363 -32.16 29.19 8.47
C ALA A 363 -30.82 29.95 8.37
N PRO A 364 -30.76 31.22 8.85
CA PRO A 364 -29.53 32.00 8.93
C PRO A 364 -28.42 31.27 9.71
N ARG A 365 -27.14 31.56 9.37
CA ARG A 365 -25.99 31.02 10.12
C ARG A 365 -26.16 31.29 11.61
N GLY A 366 -25.99 30.26 12.43
CA GLY A 366 -26.18 30.31 13.90
C GLY A 366 -27.55 29.83 14.39
N GLN A 367 -28.51 29.55 13.49
CA GLN A 367 -29.88 29.14 13.88
C GLN A 367 -30.32 27.79 13.29
N LYS A 368 -29.42 27.06 12.63
CA LYS A 368 -29.72 25.87 11.82
C LYS A 368 -30.04 24.60 12.61
N ILE A 369 -29.63 24.51 13.89
CA ILE A 369 -29.89 23.36 14.75
C ILE A 369 -30.43 23.89 16.08
N ARG A 370 -31.59 23.40 16.54
CA ARG A 370 -32.20 23.81 17.81
C ARG A 370 -32.83 22.61 18.53
N PRO A 371 -32.75 22.52 19.87
CA PRO A 371 -33.48 21.48 20.61
C PRO A 371 -35.00 21.64 20.40
N ARG A 372 -35.71 20.54 20.14
CA ARG A 372 -37.18 20.55 20.08
C ARG A 372 -37.78 20.83 21.44
N GLY A 373 -38.77 21.72 21.48
CA GLY A 373 -39.46 22.12 22.72
C GLY A 373 -38.92 23.42 23.35
N TYR A 374 -37.87 24.03 22.80
CA TYR A 374 -37.42 25.38 23.20
C TYR A 374 -38.12 26.52 22.42
N SER A 375 -39.15 26.22 21.63
CA SER A 375 -40.04 27.22 21.05
C SER A 375 -41.17 27.55 22.02
N ASN A 376 -40.90 28.45 22.98
CA ASN A 376 -41.84 29.44 23.56
C ASN A 376 -41.38 29.90 24.95
N ARG A 377 -40.33 30.74 25.00
CA ARG A 377 -40.15 31.68 26.13
C ARG A 377 -39.92 33.14 25.73
N TRP A 378 -39.97 33.46 24.44
CA TRP A 378 -39.78 34.81 23.93
C TRP A 378 -40.75 35.14 22.78
N ARG A 379 -42.04 34.90 23.00
CA ARG A 379 -43.12 35.57 22.26
C ARG A 379 -43.94 36.38 23.23
#